data_AF-A0A238Z7M5-F1
#
_entry.id   AF-A0A238Z7M5-F1
#
_cell.length_a   1.000
_cell.length_b   1.000
_cell.length_c   1.000
_cell.angle_alpha   90.00
_cell.angle_beta   90.00
_cell.angle_gamma   90.00
#
_symmetry.space_group_name_H-M   'P 1'
#
loop_
_entity.id
_entity.type
_entity.pdbx_description
1 polymer ?
#
loop_
_entity_poly.entity_id
_entity_poly.type
_entity_poly.pdbx_seq_one_letter_code
_entity_poly.pdbx_strand_id
1 'polypeptide(L)'
;MLKGHYNSAGTSIEYGAADDLFPVEELDATVHQYRDAQLALADVDGASVIIIAPTNLASSYHLTQHALTAIPVESLPPAIQTQIADTINASLEAFKLIQIGKWNSNSPNHSLGEFVDA
;
A
#
# COMPACT_ATOMS: atom_id res chain seq x y z
N MET A 1 17.19 -5.76 1.32
CA MET A 1 16.41 -5.77 0.06
C MET A 1 15.06 -5.15 0.34
N LEU A 2 14.73 -4.01 -0.28
CA LEU A 2 13.38 -3.44 -0.21
C LEU A 2 12.43 -4.41 -0.91
N LYS A 3 11.79 -5.28 -0.13
CA LYS A 3 10.78 -6.24 -0.59
C LYS A 3 9.38 -5.60 -0.62
N GLY A 4 9.31 -4.28 -0.79
CA GLY A 4 8.03 -3.58 -0.97
C GLY A 4 7.74 -3.39 -2.45
N HIS A 5 6.49 -3.56 -2.86
CA HIS A 5 6.09 -3.40 -4.27
C HIS A 5 5.96 -1.95 -4.71
N TYR A 6 6.37 -0.97 -3.90
CA TYR A 6 6.19 0.45 -4.23
C TYR A 6 6.78 0.85 -5.60
N ASN A 7 7.88 0.21 -6.02
CA ASN A 7 8.51 0.45 -7.31
C ASN A 7 8.14 -0.57 -8.40
N SER A 8 7.43 -1.64 -8.04
CA SER A 8 7.06 -2.74 -8.94
C SER A 8 5.54 -2.96 -9.01
N ALA A 9 4.75 -2.05 -8.43
CA ALA A 9 3.31 -2.15 -8.37
C ALA A 9 2.74 -2.07 -9.78
N GLY A 10 1.70 -2.86 -10.06
CA GLY A 10 1.04 -2.79 -11.36
C GLY A 10 0.27 -1.48 -11.55
N THR A 11 -0.24 -0.90 -10.46
CA THR A 11 -0.87 0.42 -10.47
C THR A 11 -0.84 1.07 -9.09
N SER A 12 -1.13 2.37 -9.04
CA SER A 12 -1.28 3.14 -7.81
C SER A 12 -2.59 3.92 -7.79
N ILE A 13 -3.22 4.00 -6.63
CA ILE A 13 -4.39 4.84 -6.38
C ILE A 13 -3.96 5.97 -5.45
N GLU A 14 -4.38 7.19 -5.77
CA GLU A 14 -4.12 8.35 -4.93
C GLU A 14 -4.84 8.23 -3.59
N TYR A 15 -4.18 8.64 -2.50
CA TYR A 15 -4.72 8.58 -1.14
C TYR A 15 -6.14 9.16 -1.03
N GLY A 16 -6.40 10.31 -1.69
CA GLY A 16 -7.72 10.94 -1.66
C GLY A 16 -8.80 10.19 -2.44
N ALA A 17 -8.43 9.32 -3.39
CA ALA A 17 -9.34 8.44 -4.11
C ALA A 17 -9.52 7.08 -3.42
N ALA A 18 -8.76 6.83 -2.35
CA ALA A 18 -8.78 5.62 -1.54
C ALA A 18 -9.41 5.84 -0.16
N ASP A 19 -10.19 6.91 0.02
CA ASP A 19 -10.77 7.29 1.32
C ASP A 19 -11.66 6.17 1.88
N ASP A 20 -12.38 5.44 1.03
CA ASP A 20 -13.23 4.31 1.40
C ASP A 20 -12.48 3.09 1.93
N LEU A 21 -11.15 3.07 1.85
CA LEU A 21 -10.31 2.06 2.51
C LEU A 21 -9.93 2.45 3.94
N PHE A 22 -10.28 3.65 4.39
CA PHE A 22 -9.98 4.15 5.72
C PHE A 22 -11.26 4.44 6.52
N PRO A 23 -11.29 4.09 7.82
CA PRO A 23 -10.27 3.33 8.55
C PRO A 23 -10.32 1.84 8.20
N VAL A 24 -9.16 1.20 8.06
CA VAL A 24 -9.06 -0.22 7.67
C VAL A 24 -9.70 -1.18 8.68
N GLU A 25 -9.89 -0.74 9.93
CA GLU A 25 -10.49 -1.53 11.02
C GLU A 25 -12.01 -1.65 10.91
N GLU A 26 -12.65 -0.75 10.16
CA GLU A 26 -14.11 -0.71 9.95
C GLU A 26 -14.52 -1.32 8.60
N LEU A 27 -13.55 -1.75 7.80
CA LEU A 27 -13.81 -2.43 6.53
C LEU A 27 -14.44 -3.80 6.77
N ASP A 28 -15.56 -4.06 6.09
CA ASP A 28 -16.14 -5.40 5.95
C ASP A 28 -15.37 -6.21 4.91
N ALA A 29 -14.08 -6.43 5.18
CA ALA A 29 -13.14 -7.12 4.31
C ALA A 29 -12.08 -7.87 5.11
N THR A 30 -11.33 -8.76 4.45
CA THR A 30 -10.16 -9.37 5.08
C THR A 30 -9.02 -8.37 5.11
N VAL A 31 -8.51 -8.04 6.29
CA VAL A 31 -7.42 -7.09 6.44
C VAL A 31 -6.24 -7.77 7.11
N HIS A 32 -5.14 -7.92 6.36
CA HIS A 32 -3.88 -8.40 6.91
C HIS A 32 -3.02 -7.21 7.32
N GLN A 33 -2.49 -7.21 8.54
CA GLN A 33 -1.60 -6.16 9.04
C GLN A 33 -0.23 -6.73 9.46
N TYR A 34 0.78 -5.86 9.52
CA TYR A 34 2.12 -6.15 10.00
C TYR A 34 2.74 -7.38 9.31
N ARG A 35 2.94 -8.47 10.05
CA ARG A 35 3.61 -9.67 9.55
C ARG A 35 2.77 -10.41 8.52
N ASP A 36 1.47 -10.44 8.72
CA ASP A 36 0.56 -11.14 7.80
C ASP A 36 0.50 -10.39 6.47
N ALA A 37 0.51 -9.05 6.51
CA ALA A 37 0.64 -8.24 5.30
C ALA A 37 1.95 -8.51 4.56
N GLN A 38 3.07 -8.63 5.27
CA GLN A 38 4.37 -8.97 4.65
C GLN A 38 4.33 -10.33 3.96
N LEU A 39 3.71 -11.32 4.60
CA LEU A 39 3.61 -12.68 4.05
C LEU A 39 2.71 -12.71 2.82
N ALA A 40 1.54 -12.07 2.89
CA ALA A 40 0.62 -11.96 1.76
C ALA A 40 1.25 -11.24 0.57
N LEU A 41 1.92 -10.10 0.81
CA LEU A 41 2.61 -9.35 -0.25
C LEU A 41 3.79 -10.13 -0.83
N ALA A 42 4.54 -10.87 -0.01
CA ALA A 42 5.68 -11.65 -0.50
C ALA A 42 5.30 -12.85 -1.38
N ASP A 43 4.05 -13.31 -1.32
CA ASP A 43 3.54 -14.44 -2.11
C ASP A 43 2.97 -14.02 -3.48
N VAL A 44 2.81 -12.71 -3.71
CA VAL A 44 2.26 -12.18 -4.96
C VAL A 44 3.30 -11.42 -5.77
N ASP A 45 3.12 -11.39 -7.10
CA ASP A 45 3.93 -10.53 -7.95
C ASP A 45 3.51 -9.06 -7.78
N GLY A 46 4.49 -8.16 -7.84
CA GLY A 46 4.22 -6.73 -7.70
C GLY A 46 3.27 -6.17 -8.74
N ALA A 47 3.27 -6.72 -9.96
CA ALA A 47 2.33 -6.29 -11.00
C ALA A 47 0.87 -6.61 -10.65
N SER A 48 0.63 -7.55 -9.72
CA SER A 48 -0.69 -7.88 -9.19
C SER A 48 -1.07 -7.09 -7.93
N VAL A 49 -0.28 -6.08 -7.55
CA VAL A 49 -0.51 -5.26 -6.35
C VAL A 49 -0.89 -3.83 -6.74
N ILE A 50 -1.95 -3.33 -6.11
CA ILE A 50 -2.34 -1.92 -6.12
C ILE A 50 -1.73 -1.25 -4.89
N ILE A 51 -0.99 -0.16 -5.05
CA ILE A 51 -0.48 0.62 -3.91
C ILE A 51 -1.29 1.89 -3.69
N ILE A 52 -1.41 2.33 -2.43
CA ILE A 52 -1.92 3.67 -2.13
C ILE A 52 -0.76 4.67 -2.15
N ALA A 53 -0.83 5.64 -3.05
CA ALA A 53 0.17 6.67 -3.25
C ALA A 53 -0.25 7.98 -2.55
N PRO A 54 0.67 8.65 -1.85
CA PRO A 54 0.37 9.94 -1.24
C PRO A 54 0.18 11.03 -2.31
N THR A 55 -0.74 11.96 -2.07
CA THR A 55 -0.96 13.14 -2.91
C THR A 55 -0.23 14.38 -2.39
N ASN A 56 0.10 14.40 -1.10
CA ASN A 56 0.79 15.50 -0.43
C ASN A 56 1.63 15.00 0.75
N LEU A 57 2.38 15.91 1.38
CA LEU A 57 3.26 15.57 2.49
C LEU A 57 2.49 14.96 3.68
N ALA A 58 1.29 15.45 4.00
CA ALA A 58 0.48 14.93 5.10
C ALA A 58 0.06 13.46 4.86
N SER A 59 -0.47 13.16 3.67
CA SER A 59 -0.79 11.77 3.27
C SER A 59 0.44 10.88 3.21
N SER A 60 1.61 11.41 2.83
CA SER A 60 2.87 10.66 2.87
C SER A 60 3.27 10.30 4.30
N TYR A 61 3.14 11.23 5.26
CA TYR A 61 3.37 10.95 6.66
C TYR A 61 2.37 9.93 7.19
N HIS A 62 1.08 10.09 6.87
CA HIS A 62 0.04 9.16 7.27
C HIS A 62 0.33 7.74 6.78
N LEU A 63 0.61 7.56 5.49
CA LEU A 63 0.96 6.26 4.92
C LEU A 63 2.26 5.68 5.47
N THR A 64 3.22 6.52 5.87
CA THR A 64 4.48 6.05 6.47
C THR A 64 4.27 5.61 7.92
N GLN A 65 3.36 6.25 8.66
CA GLN A 65 3.01 5.89 10.03
C GLN A 65 1.98 4.75 10.09
N HIS A 66 1.23 4.53 9.01
CA HIS A 66 0.26 3.47 8.89
C HIS A 66 0.94 2.10 8.96
N ALA A 67 0.32 1.17 9.69
CA ALA A 67 0.77 -0.22 9.71
C ALA A 67 0.77 -0.78 8.28
N LEU A 68 1.83 -1.50 7.89
CA LEU A 68 1.82 -2.19 6.60
C LEU A 68 0.59 -3.10 6.54
N THR A 69 -0.28 -2.84 5.57
CA THR A 69 -1.57 -3.50 5.44
C THR A 69 -1.73 -4.05 4.03
N ALA A 70 -2.26 -5.26 3.93
CA ALA A 70 -2.60 -5.91 2.67
C ALA A 70 -4.07 -6.35 2.71
N ILE A 71 -4.85 -5.93 1.72
CA ILE A 71 -6.28 -6.22 1.62
C ILE A 71 -6.51 -7.01 0.32
N PRO A 72 -7.04 -8.25 0.38
CA PRO A 72 -7.44 -8.98 -0.81
C PRO A 72 -8.57 -8.24 -1.54
N VAL A 73 -8.37 -7.98 -2.82
CA VAL A 73 -9.35 -7.28 -3.67
C VAL A 73 -10.70 -8.01 -3.67
N GLU A 74 -10.67 -9.34 -3.73
CA GLU A 74 -11.86 -10.19 -3.70
C GLU A 74 -12.67 -10.09 -2.40
N SER A 75 -12.03 -9.70 -1.30
CA SER A 75 -12.67 -9.58 0.01
C SER A 75 -13.36 -8.23 0.22
N LEU A 76 -13.15 -7.26 -0.67
CA LEU A 76 -13.73 -5.93 -0.55
C LEU A 76 -15.23 -5.96 -0.86
N PRO A 77 -16.02 -5.09 -0.22
CA PRO A 77 -17.40 -4.84 -0.62
C PRO A 77 -17.52 -4.47 -2.11
N PRO A 78 -18.57 -4.92 -2.83
CA PRO A 78 -18.75 -4.63 -4.25
C PRO A 78 -18.75 -3.14 -4.60
N ALA A 79 -19.24 -2.29 -3.68
CA ALA A 79 -19.21 -0.84 -3.84
C ALA A 79 -17.78 -0.31 -3.94
N ILE A 80 -16.90 -0.75 -3.04
CA ILE A 80 -15.49 -0.35 -3.01
C ILE A 80 -14.75 -0.94 -4.22
N GLN A 81 -15.03 -2.19 -4.59
CA GLN A 81 -14.45 -2.78 -5.81
C GLN A 81 -14.81 -1.97 -7.06
N THR A 82 -16.06 -1.54 -7.20
CA THR A 82 -16.53 -0.74 -8.34
C THR A 82 -15.80 0.60 -8.40
N GLN A 83 -15.70 1.30 -7.27
CA GLN A 83 -15.01 2.57 -7.20
C GLN A 83 -13.52 2.48 -7.52
N ILE A 84 -12.86 1.42 -7.03
CA ILE A 84 -11.46 1.14 -7.37
C ILE A 84 -11.33 0.89 -8.86
N ALA A 85 -12.20 0.07 -9.44
CA ALA A 85 -12.20 -0.22 -10.88
C ALA A 85 -12.41 1.05 -11.73
N ASP A 86 -13.25 1.98 -11.28
CA ASP A 86 -13.46 3.28 -11.94
C ASP A 86 -12.24 4.21 -11.83
N THR A 87 -11.41 4.02 -10.79
CA THR A 87 -10.24 4.87 -10.52
C THR A 87 -8.99 4.41 -11.29
N ILE A 88 -8.85 3.11 -11.53
CA ILE A 88 -7.68 2.54 -12.18
C ILE A 88 -7.87 2.43 -13.70
N ASN A 89 -6.82 2.69 -14.48
CA ASN A 89 -6.84 2.51 -15.94
C ASN A 89 -6.60 1.05 -16.38
N ALA A 90 -6.95 0.08 -15.53
CA ALA A 90 -6.67 -1.34 -15.71
C ALA A 90 -7.82 -2.21 -15.19
N SER A 91 -7.91 -3.48 -15.61
CA SER A 91 -8.92 -4.39 -15.06
C SER A 91 -8.59 -4.70 -13.60
N LEU A 92 -9.58 -4.55 -12.71
CA LEU A 92 -9.45 -4.90 -11.30
C LEU A 92 -9.07 -6.38 -11.10
N GLU A 93 -9.52 -7.26 -12.01
CA GLU A 93 -9.23 -8.70 -11.98
C GLU A 93 -7.74 -9.04 -12.15
N ALA A 94 -6.94 -8.10 -12.66
CA ALA A 94 -5.48 -8.27 -12.76
C ALA A 94 -4.78 -8.15 -11.41
N PHE A 95 -5.47 -7.66 -10.39
CA PHE A 95 -4.91 -7.36 -9.08
C PHE A 95 -5.47 -8.30 -8.02
N LYS A 96 -4.59 -8.70 -7.10
CA LYS A 96 -4.91 -9.60 -5.99
C LYS A 96 -4.98 -8.86 -4.67
N LEU A 97 -4.05 -7.93 -4.43
CA LEU A 97 -3.89 -7.25 -3.16
C LEU A 97 -3.84 -5.73 -3.35
N ILE A 98 -4.40 -5.03 -2.36
CA ILE A 98 -4.15 -3.61 -2.14
C ILE A 98 -3.18 -3.46 -0.98
N GLN A 99 -2.09 -2.74 -1.21
CA GLN A 99 -1.10 -2.41 -0.19
C GLN A 99 -1.32 -0.99 0.32
N ILE A 100 -1.51 -0.87 1.64
CA ILE A 100 -1.54 0.40 2.36
C ILE A 100 -0.30 0.53 3.24
N GLY A 101 0.33 1.69 3.16
CA GLY A 101 1.57 2.00 3.85
C GLY A 101 2.80 1.36 3.21
N LYS A 102 3.94 1.50 3.88
CA LYS A 102 5.23 1.02 3.38
C LYS A 102 5.74 -0.17 4.18
N TRP A 103 6.47 -1.04 3.50
CA TRP A 103 7.38 -1.96 4.19
C TRP A 103 8.36 -1.11 4.98
N ASN A 104 8.34 -1.25 6.31
CA ASN A 104 9.39 -0.73 7.17
C ASN A 104 10.67 -1.51 6.85
N SER A 105 11.40 -1.09 5.82
CA SER A 105 12.83 -1.31 5.80
C SER A 105 13.41 -0.43 6.89
N ASN A 106 14.21 -0.98 7.80
CA ASN A 106 15.10 -0.14 8.60
C ASN A 106 15.92 0.70 7.62
N SER A 107 15.54 1.96 7.44
CA SER A 107 16.45 2.93 6.87
C SER A 107 17.62 3.00 7.85
N PRO A 108 18.87 2.78 7.44
CA PRO A 108 19.97 3.07 8.32
C PRO A 108 19.83 4.53 8.75
N ASN A 109 19.78 4.76 10.06
CA ASN A 109 19.88 6.11 10.58
C ASN A 109 21.26 6.63 10.19
N HIS A 110 21.31 7.58 9.28
CA HIS A 110 22.54 8.27 8.93
C HIS A 110 22.83 9.32 10.00
N SER A 111 23.97 9.21 10.67
CA SER A 111 24.39 10.23 11.64
C SER A 111 24.86 11.48 10.90
N LEU A 112 24.55 12.67 11.41
CA LEU A 112 25.03 13.96 10.87
C LEU A 112 26.57 14.03 10.76
N GLY A 113 27.29 13.23 11.53
CA GLY A 113 28.75 13.10 11.45
C GLY A 113 29.27 12.49 10.15
N GLU A 114 28.41 11.84 9.34
CA GLU A 114 28.78 11.28 8.03
C GLU A 114 28.94 12.35 6.94
N PHE A 115 28.53 13.59 7.20
CA PHE A 115 28.58 14.71 6.25
C PHE A 115 29.69 15.73 6.56
N VAL A 116 30.65 15.39 7.42
CA VAL A 116 31.69 16.34 7.89
C VAL A 116 32.86 16.47 6.91
N ASP A 117 33.00 15.59 5.93
CA ASP A 117 34.01 15.69 4.87
C ASP A 117 33.35 15.77 3.49
N ALA A 118 33.09 17.00 3.02
CA ALA A 118 32.69 17.33 1.65
C ALA A 118 33.60 18.42 1.08
#